data_AF-A0A537SVL0-F1
#
_entry.id   AF-A0A537SVL0-F1
#
_cell.length_a   1.000
_cell.length_b   1.000
_cell.length_c   1.000
_cell.angle_alpha   90.00
_cell.angle_beta   90.00
_cell.angle_gamma   90.00
#
_symmetry.space_group_name_H-M   'P 1'
#
loop_
_entity.id
_entity.type
_entity.pdbx_description
1 polymer ?
#
loop_
_entity_poly.entity_id
_entity_poly.type
_entity_poly.pdbx_seq_one_letter_code
_entity_poly.pdbx_strand_id
1 'polypeptide(L)' 'MRASKPKRVYAPRIVCDHIMVQEDFERLHKFLLETECLSEVSDDMRELVEEEWPELVHKLPPKVSQSR' A
#
# COMPACT_ATOMS: atom_id res chain seq x y z
N MET A 1 -28.86 -2.04 -3.18
CA MET A 1 -27.94 -2.97 -3.84
C MET A 1 -26.74 -3.15 -2.92
N ARG A 2 -26.54 -4.34 -2.35
CA ARG A 2 -25.27 -4.64 -1.68
C ARG A 2 -24.23 -4.68 -2.78
N ALA A 3 -23.42 -3.63 -2.90
CA ALA A 3 -22.21 -3.70 -3.71
C ALA A 3 -21.38 -4.82 -3.10
N SER A 4 -21.44 -6.01 -3.70
CA SER A 4 -20.42 -7.03 -3.52
C SER A 4 -19.14 -6.31 -3.90
N LYS A 5 -18.37 -5.87 -2.90
CA LYS A 5 -17.06 -5.26 -3.10
C LYS A 5 -16.35 -6.15 -4.11
N PRO A 6 -16.05 -5.64 -5.32
CA PRO A 6 -15.33 -6.46 -6.28
C PRO A 6 -14.11 -6.98 -5.53
N LYS A 7 -13.83 -8.29 -5.61
CA LYS A 7 -12.54 -8.81 -5.15
C LYS A 7 -11.52 -7.85 -5.76
N ARG A 8 -10.76 -7.11 -4.92
CA ARG A 8 -9.68 -6.25 -5.40
C ARG A 8 -8.70 -7.21 -6.07
N VAL A 9 -8.86 -7.40 -7.38
CA VAL A 9 -7.94 -8.20 -8.17
C VAL A 9 -6.78 -7.27 -8.42
N TYR A 10 -5.72 -7.46 -7.64
CA TYR A 10 -4.49 -6.71 -7.86
C TYR A 10 -3.83 -7.25 -9.13
N ALA A 11 -3.73 -6.40 -10.14
CA ALA A 11 -2.96 -6.74 -11.33
C ALA A 11 -1.48 -6.82 -10.97
N PRO A 12 -0.72 -7.79 -11.52
CA PRO A 12 0.72 -7.83 -11.37
C PRO A 12 1.35 -6.52 -11.83
N ARG A 13 2.08 -5.83 -10.95
CA ARG A 13 2.77 -4.57 -11.26
C ARG A 13 4.12 -4.50 -10.57
N ILE A 14 5.03 -3.73 -11.13
CA ILE A 14 6.35 -3.50 -10.55
C ILE A 14 6.24 -2.31 -9.58
N VAL A 15 6.59 -2.53 -8.31
CA VAL A 15 6.65 -1.51 -7.25
C VAL A 15 8.04 -1.59 -6.64
N CYS A 16 8.80 -0.49 -6.62
CA CYS A 16 10.19 -0.47 -6.14
C CYS A 16 11.06 -1.57 -6.74
N ASP A 17 11.05 -1.70 -8.07
CA ASP A 17 11.76 -2.75 -8.80
C ASP A 17 11.36 -4.20 -8.45
N HIS A 18 10.27 -4.40 -7.70
CA HIS A 18 9.75 -5.70 -7.33
C HIS A 18 8.43 -6.00 -8.04
N ILE A 19 8.31 -7.18 -8.66
CA ILE A 19 7.05 -7.64 -9.26
C ILE A 19 6.12 -8.06 -8.13
N MET A 20 5.10 -7.27 -7.86
CA MET A 20 4.05 -7.59 -6.90
C MET A 20 2.90 -8.31 -7.60
N VAL A 21 2.59 -9.53 -7.16
CA VAL A 21 1.38 -10.27 -7.59
C VAL A 21 0.32 -10.26 -6.50
N GLN A 22 -0.87 -10.82 -6.78
CA GLN A 22 -2.00 -10.81 -5.84
C GLN A 22 -1.61 -11.30 -4.42
N GLU A 23 -0.85 -12.39 -4.31
CA GLU A 23 -0.39 -12.89 -3.02
C GLU A 23 0.55 -11.92 -2.29
N ASP A 24 1.40 -11.18 -3.03
CA ASP A 24 2.28 -10.17 -2.44
C ASP A 24 1.48 -8.99 -1.92
N PHE A 25 0.44 -8.56 -2.63
CA PHE A 25 -0.46 -7.53 -2.14
C PHE A 25 -1.21 -7.96 -0.88
N GLU A 26 -1.70 -9.21 -0.82
CA GLU A 26 -2.36 -9.74 0.37
C GLU A 26 -1.40 -9.81 1.57
N ARG A 27 -0.16 -10.26 1.34
CA ARG A 27 0.89 -10.30 2.36
C ARG A 27 1.30 -8.92 2.81
N LEU A 28 1.50 -7.99 1.88
CA LEU A 28 1.86 -6.61 2.17
C LEU A 28 0.73 -5.94 2.95
N HIS A 29 -0.51 -6.07 2.52
CA HIS A 29 -1.66 -5.51 3.24
C HIS A 29 -1.71 -6.00 4.69
N LYS A 30 -1.56 -7.32 4.90
CA LYS A 30 -1.54 -7.89 6.25
C LYS A 30 -0.35 -7.36 7.06
N PHE A 31 0.84 -7.32 6.47
CA PHE A 31 2.03 -6.79 7.10
C PHE A 31 1.85 -5.31 7.51
N LEU A 32 1.26 -4.49 6.65
CA LEU A 32 0.98 -3.09 6.91
C LEU A 32 -0.11 -2.89 8.00
N LEU A 33 -1.08 -3.80 8.07
CA LEU A 33 -2.08 -3.81 9.14
C LEU A 33 -1.45 -4.12 10.49
N GLU A 34 -0.62 -5.15 10.55
CA GLU A 34 0.09 -5.60 11.76
C GLU A 34 1.20 -4.63 12.19
N THR A 35 1.79 -3.90 11.23
CA THR A 35 2.83 -2.89 11.50
C THR A 35 2.18 -1.59 12.00
N GLU A 36 2.63 -1.10 13.16
CA GLU A 36 2.06 0.11 13.78
C GLU A 36 2.51 1.41 13.08
N CYS A 37 3.77 1.49 12.66
CA CYS A 37 4.32 2.66 11.96
C CYS A 37 5.29 2.21 10.87
N LEU A 38 5.10 2.70 9.64
CA LEU A 38 6.10 2.53 8.59
C LEU A 38 7.13 3.64 8.71
N SER A 39 8.37 3.30 9.07
CA SER A 39 9.45 4.28 9.21
C SER A 39 9.97 4.77 7.87
N GLU A 40 10.00 3.87 6.88
CA GLU A 40 10.50 4.15 5.53
C GLU A 40 9.55 3.54 4.50
N VAL A 41 8.95 4.40 3.69
CA VAL A 41 8.21 4.00 2.48
C VAL A 41 8.69 4.87 1.33
N SER A 42 8.90 4.24 0.18
CA SER A 42 9.12 4.95 -1.08
C SER A 42 7.83 5.66 -1.53
N ASP A 43 7.98 6.63 -2.43
CA ASP A 43 6.83 7.26 -3.07
C ASP A 43 5.96 6.23 -3.82
N ASP A 44 6.55 5.22 -4.47
CA ASP A 44 5.81 4.15 -5.13
C ASP A 44 4.96 3.33 -4.14
N MET A 45 5.53 2.96 -2.99
CA MET A 45 4.80 2.22 -1.95
C MET A 45 3.70 3.07 -1.33
N ARG A 46 3.94 4.37 -1.16
CA ARG A 46 2.92 5.30 -0.70
C ARG A 46 1.78 5.40 -1.69
N GLU A 47 2.07 5.61 -2.97
CA GLU A 47 1.04 5.73 -4.02
C GLU A 47 0.20 4.45 -4.06
N LEU A 48 0.86 3.29 -4.01
CA LEU A 48 0.18 2.00 -3.91
C LEU A 48 -0.77 1.95 -2.71
N VAL A 49 -0.30 2.34 -1.52
CA VAL A 49 -1.14 2.33 -0.31
C VAL A 49 -2.26 3.36 -0.42
N GLU A 50 -2.03 4.55 -0.98
CA GLU A 50 -3.05 5.58 -1.18
C GLU A 50 -4.15 5.13 -2.16
N GLU A 51 -3.79 4.41 -3.24
CA GLU A 51 -4.73 3.87 -4.22
C GLU A 51 -5.46 2.61 -3.71
N GLU A 52 -4.70 1.62 -3.22
CA GLU A 52 -5.23 0.30 -2.89
C GLU A 52 -5.76 0.21 -1.47
N TRP A 53 -5.13 0.88 -0.49
CA TRP A 53 -5.46 0.80 0.92
C TRP A 53 -5.53 2.19 1.58
N PRO A 54 -6.52 3.02 1.21
CA PRO A 54 -6.72 4.32 1.82
C PRO A 54 -6.84 4.24 3.35
N GLU A 55 -7.31 3.10 3.88
CA GLU A 55 -7.35 2.82 5.31
C GLU A 55 -5.97 2.72 5.97
N LEU A 56 -4.88 2.49 5.25
CA LEU A 56 -3.52 2.40 5.78
C LEU A 56 -2.71 3.70 5.60
N VAL A 57 -3.24 4.67 4.86
CA VAL A 57 -2.55 5.95 4.59
C VAL A 57 -2.17 6.69 5.88
N HIS A 58 -2.97 6.54 6.94
CA HIS A 58 -2.69 7.13 8.24
C HIS A 58 -1.46 6.52 8.96
N LYS A 59 -1.01 5.32 8.55
CA LYS A 59 0.20 4.65 9.07
C LYS A 59 1.45 5.02 8.28
N LEU A 60 1.29 5.59 7.09
CA LEU A 60 2.42 6.06 6.31
C LEU A 60 3.08 7.22 7.06
N PRO A 61 4.42 7.31 7.03
CA PRO A 61 5.10 8.47 7.58
C PRO A 61 4.56 9.72 6.86
N PRO A 62 4.56 10.91 7.47
CA PRO A 62 4.25 12.12 6.74
C PRO A 62 5.18 12.21 5.52
N LYS A 63 4.70 12.73 4.37
CA LYS A 63 5.62 13.10 3.29
C LYS A 63 6.60 14.04 3.97
N VAL A 64 7.83 13.59 4.20
CA VAL A 64 8.90 14.53 4.52
C VAL A 64 8.96 15.36 3.25
N SER A 65 8.22 16.48 3.24
CA SER A 65 8.69 17.64 2.52
C SER A 65 10.09 17.80 3.08
N GLN A 66 11.07 17.30 2.35
CA GLN A 66 12.48 17.49 2.58
C GLN A 66 12.67 19.00 2.44
N SER A 67 12.21 19.71 3.48
CA SER A 67 12.30 21.13 3.62
C SER A 67 13.72 21.32 4.11
N ARG A 68 14.57 21.50 3.11
CA ARG A 68 15.87 22.19 3.14
C ARG A 68 17.12 21.32 3.17
#